data_AF-A0A0P9CPN6-F1
#
_entry.id   AF-A0A0P9CPN6-F1
#
_cell.length_a   1.000
_cell.length_b   1.000
_cell.length_c   1.000
_cell.angle_alpha   90.00
_cell.angle_beta   90.00
_cell.angle_gamma   90.00
#
_symmetry.space_group_name_H-M   'P 1'
#
loop_
_entity.id
_entity.type
_entity.pdbx_description
1 polymer ?
#
loop_
_entity_poly.entity_id
_entity_poly.type
_entity_poly.pdbx_seq_one_letter_code
_entity_poly.pdbx_strand_id
1 'polypeptide(L)'
;EQRRRAALQDTLVSYTLIFTLVNNIAQVGAAIVLLMVGRSMRAGTFSVGDFALFVFLLPRITDCTMWTGRLLAIYRQSEVALGRLLAALPGEPAAALVQPRPVREFLARDVEQTRHETRDTRHETEANEQSVNHTSTPAFSAPLRFNTLLEARGLRYHYPASGRGVGPIDLAIARGSFTVITGRVGAGKTTRLRALLGLLPADAGTILWDGAPVTDPANFMVPPRCAYTAQAPRLFSASLPAHP
;
A
#
# COMPACT_ATOMS: atom_id res chain seq x y z
N GLU A 1 -20.18 11.06 12.18
CA GLU A 1 -20.13 10.94 13.66
C GLU A 1 -20.72 9.64 14.22
N GLN A 2 -21.86 9.14 13.72
CA GLN A 2 -22.48 7.89 14.20
C GLN A 2 -21.53 6.67 14.24
N ARG A 3 -20.70 6.44 13.22
CA ARG A 3 -19.71 5.33 13.21
C ARG A 3 -18.64 5.46 14.30
N ARG A 4 -18.26 6.70 14.64
CA ARG A 4 -17.23 6.98 15.66
C ARG A 4 -17.79 6.78 17.07
N ARG A 5 -19.05 7.17 17.30
CA ARG A 5 -19.80 6.87 18.55
C ARG A 5 -20.03 5.37 18.73
N ALA A 6 -20.43 4.66 17.67
CA ALA A 6 -20.64 3.21 17.71
C ALA A 6 -19.33 2.46 18.04
N ALA A 7 -18.21 2.85 17.42
CA ALA A 7 -16.90 2.28 17.73
C ALA A 7 -16.48 2.53 19.19
N LEU A 8 -16.72 3.73 19.72
CA LEU A 8 -16.41 4.05 21.13
C LEU A 8 -17.30 3.28 22.10
N GLN A 9 -18.60 3.14 21.81
CA GLN A 9 -19.51 2.34 22.63
C GLN A 9 -19.11 0.87 22.64
N ASP A 10 -18.78 0.31 21.48
CA ASP A 10 -18.34 -1.08 21.37
C ASP A 10 -17.04 -1.31 22.14
N THR A 11 -16.07 -0.39 22.04
CA THR A 11 -14.80 -0.49 22.78
C THR A 11 -15.00 -0.38 24.29
N LEU A 12 -15.85 0.55 24.76
CA LEU A 12 -16.10 0.75 26.18
C LEU A 12 -16.91 -0.41 26.80
N VAL A 13 -17.95 -0.87 26.12
CA VAL A 13 -18.83 -1.94 26.60
C VAL A 13 -18.11 -3.29 26.56
N SER A 14 -17.51 -3.65 25.42
CA SER A 14 -16.86 -4.95 25.28
C SER A 14 -15.59 -5.06 26.12
N TYR A 15 -14.79 -3.99 26.22
CA TYR A 15 -13.51 -4.07 26.92
C TYR A 15 -13.62 -3.79 28.42
N THR A 16 -14.38 -2.77 28.82
CA THR A 16 -14.41 -2.35 30.23
C THR A 16 -15.44 -3.14 31.03
N LEU A 17 -16.65 -3.30 30.49
CA LEU A 17 -17.78 -3.85 31.23
C LEU A 17 -17.64 -5.38 31.37
N ILE A 18 -17.39 -6.08 30.27
CA ILE A 18 -17.25 -7.55 30.27
C ILE A 18 -16.04 -7.98 31.10
N PHE A 19 -14.88 -7.35 30.92
CA PHE A 19 -13.66 -7.68 31.67
C PHE A 19 -13.86 -7.52 33.17
N THR A 20 -14.45 -6.39 33.58
CA THR A 20 -14.70 -6.11 35.00
C THR A 20 -15.73 -7.07 35.58
N LEU A 21 -16.78 -7.42 34.83
CA LEU A 21 -17.78 -8.39 35.29
C LEU A 21 -17.19 -9.79 35.50
N VAL A 22 -16.41 -10.27 34.52
CA VAL A 22 -15.79 -11.61 34.57
C VAL A 22 -14.81 -11.71 35.74
N ASN A 23 -13.99 -10.68 35.96
CA ASN A 23 -13.05 -10.65 37.09
C ASN A 23 -13.78 -10.68 38.45
N ASN A 24 -14.84 -9.89 38.60
CA ASN A 24 -15.62 -9.87 39.84
C ASN A 24 -16.36 -11.20 40.09
N ILE A 25 -16.94 -11.82 39.06
CA ILE A 25 -17.61 -13.14 39.19
C ILE A 25 -16.60 -14.19 39.65
N ALA A 26 -15.39 -14.18 39.08
CA ALA A 26 -14.35 -15.13 39.48
C ALA A 26 -13.91 -14.94 40.94
N GLN A 27 -13.77 -13.69 41.41
CA GLN A 27 -13.45 -13.37 42.80
C GLN A 27 -14.55 -13.84 43.78
N VAL A 28 -15.83 -13.65 43.42
CA VAL A 28 -16.96 -14.13 44.23
C VAL A 28 -16.99 -15.66 44.26
N GLY A 29 -16.76 -16.32 43.12
CA GLY A 29 -16.63 -17.77 43.05
C GLY A 29 -15.50 -18.28 43.93
N ALA A 30 -14.33 -17.63 43.90
CA ALA A 30 -13.19 -17.93 44.75
C ALA A 30 -13.53 -17.85 46.24
N ALA A 31 -14.22 -16.78 46.65
CA ALA A 31 -14.65 -16.57 48.03
C ALA A 31 -15.62 -17.66 48.52
N ILE A 32 -16.56 -18.08 47.67
CA ILE A 32 -17.49 -19.17 47.99
C ILE A 32 -16.73 -20.49 48.20
N VAL A 33 -15.77 -20.81 47.32
CA VAL A 33 -15.01 -22.05 47.45
C VAL A 33 -14.11 -22.01 48.70
N LEU A 34 -13.47 -20.87 48.98
CA LEU A 34 -12.73 -20.65 50.23
C LEU A 34 -13.58 -20.91 51.48
N LEU A 35 -14.82 -20.43 51.49
CA LEU A 35 -15.77 -20.68 52.58
C LEU A 35 -16.12 -22.17 52.72
N MET A 36 -16.29 -22.90 51.61
CA MET A 36 -16.52 -24.35 51.65
C MET A 36 -15.30 -25.11 52.18
N VAL A 37 -14.10 -24.73 51.76
CA VAL A 37 -12.86 -25.37 52.22
C VAL A 37 -12.66 -25.18 53.72
N GLY A 38 -12.94 -23.99 54.27
CA GLY A 38 -12.88 -23.76 55.70
C GLY A 38 -13.80 -24.70 56.51
N ARG A 39 -14.96 -25.08 55.95
CA ARG A 39 -15.84 -26.08 56.57
C ARG A 39 -15.26 -27.50 56.50
N SER A 40 -14.61 -27.86 55.39
CA SER A 40 -13.92 -29.15 55.22
C SER A 40 -12.68 -29.29 56.11
N MET A 41 -11.91 -28.22 56.32
CA MET A 41 -10.76 -28.23 57.22
C MET A 41 -11.15 -28.54 58.67
N ARG A 42 -12.30 -28.02 59.13
CA ARG A 42 -12.84 -28.34 60.46
C ARG A 42 -13.29 -29.80 60.60
N ALA A 43 -13.63 -30.46 59.50
CA ALA A 43 -13.97 -31.88 59.47
C ALA A 43 -12.74 -32.81 59.39
N GLY A 44 -11.52 -32.25 59.29
CA GLY A 44 -10.26 -33.00 59.25
C GLY A 44 -9.93 -33.64 57.91
N THR A 45 -10.76 -33.44 56.88
CA THR A 45 -10.59 -34.05 55.55
C THR A 45 -9.70 -33.24 54.61
N PHE A 46 -9.31 -32.02 55.01
CA PHE A 46 -8.57 -31.08 54.17
C PHE A 46 -7.45 -30.42 54.97
N SER A 47 -6.20 -30.54 54.51
CA SER A 47 -5.04 -30.05 55.26
C SER A 47 -4.77 -28.56 55.00
N VAL A 48 -3.95 -27.96 55.87
CA VAL A 48 -3.47 -26.58 55.70
C VAL A 48 -2.59 -26.45 54.44
N GLY A 49 -1.84 -27.51 54.10
CA GLY A 49 -1.03 -27.56 52.88
C GLY A 49 -1.89 -27.54 51.61
N ASP A 50 -2.97 -28.35 51.59
CA ASP A 50 -3.92 -28.37 50.46
C ASP A 50 -4.63 -27.03 50.30
N PHE A 51 -4.91 -26.33 51.40
CA PHE A 51 -5.47 -24.99 51.36
C PHE A 51 -4.52 -23.97 50.75
N ALA A 52 -3.24 -23.98 51.16
CA ALA A 52 -2.24 -23.09 50.59
C ALA A 52 -2.06 -23.34 49.08
N LEU A 53 -2.04 -24.61 48.66
CA LEU A 53 -1.98 -24.98 47.25
C LEU A 53 -3.22 -24.51 46.48
N PHE A 54 -4.41 -24.70 47.07
CA PHE A 54 -5.68 -24.30 46.46
C PHE A 54 -5.77 -22.78 46.25
N VAL A 55 -5.44 -21.97 47.26
CA VAL A 55 -5.43 -20.50 47.16
C VAL A 55 -4.43 -20.01 46.12
N PHE A 56 -3.28 -20.67 46.01
CA PHE A 56 -2.28 -20.34 44.99
C PHE A 56 -2.75 -20.69 43.57
N LEU A 57 -3.46 -21.81 43.40
CA LEU A 57 -3.88 -22.30 42.09
C LEU A 57 -5.12 -21.57 41.54
N LEU A 58 -5.98 -21.04 42.41
CA LEU A 58 -7.27 -20.45 42.03
C LEU A 58 -7.14 -19.27 41.04
N PRO A 59 -6.30 -18.24 41.27
CA PRO A 59 -6.12 -17.15 40.31
C PRO A 59 -5.53 -17.62 38.98
N ARG A 60 -4.61 -18.58 39.01
CA ARG A 60 -3.98 -19.16 37.81
C ARG A 60 -5.00 -19.82 36.89
N ILE A 61 -5.98 -20.53 37.45
CA ILE A 61 -7.06 -21.17 36.67
C ILE A 61 -7.95 -20.13 36.01
N THR A 62 -8.36 -19.11 36.77
CA THR A 62 -9.19 -18.01 36.25
C THR A 62 -8.50 -17.24 35.13
N ASP A 63 -7.23 -16.88 35.31
CA ASP A 63 -6.46 -16.15 34.31
C ASP A 63 -6.30 -16.95 33.02
N CYS A 64 -6.08 -18.27 33.12
CA CYS A 64 -5.94 -19.16 31.97
C CYS A 64 -7.20 -19.14 31.07
N THR A 65 -8.39 -19.14 31.68
CA THR A 65 -9.66 -19.04 30.94
C THR A 65 -9.77 -17.72 30.19
N MET A 66 -9.40 -16.60 30.82
CA MET A 66 -9.46 -15.28 30.20
C MET A 66 -8.45 -15.13 29.04
N TRP A 67 -7.24 -15.65 29.22
CA TRP A 67 -6.22 -15.67 28.16
C TRP A 67 -6.66 -16.49 26.95
N THR A 68 -7.31 -17.63 27.18
CA THR A 68 -7.83 -18.49 26.10
C THR A 68 -8.90 -17.76 25.27
N GLY A 69 -9.84 -17.08 25.93
CA GLY A 69 -10.86 -16.28 25.25
C GLY A 69 -10.25 -15.12 24.45
N ARG A 70 -9.28 -14.42 25.02
CA ARG A 70 -8.55 -13.34 24.34
C ARG A 70 -7.75 -13.86 23.15
N LEU A 71 -7.11 -15.01 23.29
CA LEU A 71 -6.34 -15.65 22.21
C LEU A 71 -7.25 -15.99 21.02
N LEU A 72 -8.45 -16.54 21.27
CA LEU A 72 -9.43 -16.82 20.23
C LEU A 72 -9.88 -15.55 19.50
N ALA A 73 -10.12 -14.47 20.24
CA ALA A 73 -10.48 -13.17 19.67
C ALA A 73 -9.36 -12.59 18.79
N ILE A 74 -8.11 -12.65 19.27
CA ILE A 74 -6.93 -12.21 18.51
C ILE A 74 -6.76 -13.05 17.24
N TYR A 75 -6.96 -14.37 17.33
CA TYR A 75 -6.88 -15.27 16.18
C TYR A 75 -7.88 -14.87 15.08
N ARG A 76 -9.15 -14.68 15.44
CA ARG A 76 -10.20 -14.20 14.52
C ARG A 76 -9.87 -12.83 13.93
N GLN A 77 -9.34 -11.91 14.74
CA GLN A 77 -8.95 -10.58 14.27
C GLN A 77 -7.79 -10.65 13.26
N SER A 78 -6.84 -11.55 13.49
CA SER A 78 -5.65 -11.74 12.65
C SER A 78 -6.02 -12.32 11.29
N GLU A 79 -6.98 -13.26 11.25
CA GLU A 79 -7.53 -13.83 10.01
C GLU A 79 -8.13 -12.74 9.10
N VAL A 80 -8.95 -11.85 9.67
CA VAL A 80 -9.56 -10.74 8.91
C VAL A 80 -8.50 -9.73 8.45
N ALA A 81 -7.55 -9.39 9.31
CA ALA A 81 -6.46 -8.47 8.97
C ALA A 81 -5.61 -9.03 7.83
N LEU A 82 -5.27 -10.32 7.87
CA LEU A 82 -4.53 -11.01 6.83
C LEU A 82 -5.32 -11.05 5.52
N GLY A 83 -6.62 -11.36 5.57
CA GLY A 83 -7.48 -11.34 4.39
C GLY A 83 -7.55 -9.97 3.71
N ARG A 84 -7.60 -8.89 4.50
CA ARG A 84 -7.56 -7.51 3.96
C ARG A 84 -6.21 -7.16 3.35
N LEU A 85 -5.12 -7.58 3.97
CA LEU A 85 -3.77 -7.38 3.45
C LEU A 85 -3.61 -8.12 2.11
N LEU A 86 -4.02 -9.38 2.05
CA LEU A 86 -3.97 -10.19 0.84
C LEU A 86 -4.85 -9.61 -0.27
N ALA A 87 -6.04 -9.09 0.06
CA ALA A 87 -6.91 -8.42 -0.92
C ALA A 87 -6.34 -7.08 -1.42
N ALA A 88 -5.48 -6.42 -0.63
CA ALA A 88 -4.84 -5.17 -1.02
C ALA A 88 -3.58 -5.38 -1.88
N LEU A 89 -3.06 -6.61 -1.97
CA LEU A 89 -1.94 -6.93 -2.86
C LEU A 89 -2.46 -7.06 -4.30
N PRO A 90 -1.90 -6.30 -5.27
CA PRO A 90 -2.34 -6.36 -6.65
C PRO A 90 -1.98 -7.70 -7.31
N GLY A 91 -2.99 -8.53 -7.57
CA GLY A 91 -3.13 -9.45 -8.72
C GLY A 91 -2.16 -10.61 -8.94
N GLU A 92 -0.97 -10.62 -8.32
CA GLU A 92 -0.05 -11.75 -8.43
C GLU A 92 -0.42 -12.81 -7.38
N PRO A 93 -0.72 -14.07 -7.76
CA PRO A 93 -1.04 -15.12 -6.80
C PRO A 93 0.11 -15.23 -5.78
N ALA A 94 -0.20 -15.48 -4.50
CA ALA A 94 0.81 -15.54 -3.44
C ALA A 94 1.98 -16.49 -3.77
N ALA A 95 1.74 -17.50 -4.62
CA ALA A 95 2.77 -18.38 -5.17
C ALA A 95 3.79 -17.66 -6.07
N ALA A 96 3.39 -16.67 -6.86
CA ALA A 96 4.28 -15.89 -7.74
C ALA A 96 5.24 -14.97 -6.97
N LEU A 97 4.83 -14.50 -5.78
CA LEU A 97 5.71 -13.73 -4.87
C LEU A 97 6.79 -14.58 -4.19
N VAL A 98 6.60 -15.91 -4.16
CA VAL A 98 7.53 -16.88 -3.53
C VAL A 98 8.35 -17.64 -4.57
N GLN A 99 8.06 -17.49 -5.87
CA GLN A 99 8.91 -18.09 -6.88
C GLN A 99 10.30 -17.42 -6.84
N PRO A 100 11.40 -18.20 -6.71
CA PRO A 100 12.73 -17.67 -6.80
C PRO A 100 12.95 -17.12 -8.21
N ARG A 101 12.74 -15.81 -8.37
CA ARG A 101 13.14 -15.09 -9.57
C ARG A 101 14.62 -14.77 -9.43
N PRO A 102 15.50 -15.32 -10.29
CA PRO A 102 16.91 -15.03 -10.20
C PRO A 102 17.11 -13.55 -10.58
N VAL A 103 17.61 -12.76 -9.62
CA VAL A 103 17.87 -11.31 -9.73
C VAL A 103 18.66 -10.93 -10.98
N ARG A 104 19.39 -11.89 -11.57
CA ARG A 104 20.11 -11.73 -12.83
C ARG A 104 19.24 -11.28 -14.01
N GLU A 105 17.97 -11.67 -14.10
CA GLU A 105 17.10 -11.28 -15.24
C GLU A 105 16.65 -9.83 -15.16
N PHE A 106 16.50 -9.29 -13.94
CA PHE A 106 16.12 -7.90 -13.73
C PHE A 106 17.30 -6.97 -14.04
N LEU A 107 18.52 -7.35 -13.62
CA LEU A 107 19.75 -6.60 -13.94
C LEU A 107 20.23 -6.82 -15.38
N ALA A 108 19.98 -7.99 -15.98
CA ALA A 108 20.39 -8.27 -17.36
C ALA A 108 19.63 -7.39 -18.37
N ARG A 109 18.35 -7.06 -18.13
CA ARG A 109 17.62 -6.12 -19.00
C ARG A 109 18.26 -4.73 -19.04
N ASP A 110 18.77 -4.23 -17.92
CA ASP A 110 19.49 -2.95 -17.88
C ASP A 110 20.90 -3.06 -18.51
N VAL A 111 21.58 -4.19 -18.34
CA VAL A 111 22.96 -4.37 -18.83
C VAL A 111 23.02 -4.69 -20.33
N GLU A 112 22.06 -5.41 -20.89
CA GLU A 112 22.06 -5.81 -22.30
C GLU A 112 21.73 -4.63 -23.23
N GLN A 113 20.96 -3.66 -22.74
CA GLN A 113 20.75 -2.37 -23.40
C GLN A 113 22.02 -1.51 -23.41
N THR A 114 22.80 -1.55 -22.32
CA THR A 114 24.09 -0.84 -22.21
C THR A 114 25.17 -1.47 -23.11
N ARG A 115 25.11 -2.79 -23.36
CA ARG A 115 26.10 -3.52 -24.17
C ARG A 115 25.97 -3.30 -25.67
N HIS A 116 24.78 -2.98 -26.18
CA HIS A 116 24.60 -2.66 -27.60
C HIS A 116 25.14 -1.27 -27.97
N GLU A 117 25.16 -0.30 -27.04
CA GLU A 117 25.79 1.01 -27.27
C GLU A 117 27.33 0.99 -27.16
N THR A 118 27.90 0.06 -26.38
CA THR A 118 29.35 0.04 -26.12
C THR A 118 30.17 -0.69 -27.20
N ARG A 119 29.51 -1.35 -28.18
CA ARG A 119 30.22 -2.11 -29.22
C ARG A 119 30.61 -1.27 -30.44
N ASP A 120 29.94 -0.15 -30.67
CA ASP A 120 30.22 0.75 -31.81
C ASP A 120 31.28 1.82 -31.50
N THR A 121 31.67 2.01 -30.24
CA THR A 121 32.67 3.02 -29.83
C THR A 121 34.08 2.47 -29.64
N ARG A 122 34.32 1.18 -29.92
CA ARG A 122 35.62 0.53 -29.69
C ARG A 122 36.70 0.78 -30.75
N HIS A 123 36.52 1.74 -31.66
CA HIS A 123 37.56 2.09 -32.63
C HIS A 123 38.31 3.39 -32.39
N GLU A 124 37.97 4.18 -31.37
CA GLU A 124 38.74 5.37 -31.06
C GLU A 124 39.04 5.47 -29.56
N THR A 125 40.33 5.62 -29.26
CA THR A 125 40.91 6.04 -27.97
C THR A 125 41.38 4.92 -27.04
N GLU A 126 42.28 4.07 -27.55
CA GLU A 126 43.46 3.70 -26.76
C GLU A 126 44.30 4.96 -26.52
N ALA A 127 44.07 5.63 -25.38
CA ALA A 127 45.01 6.49 -24.66
C ALA A 127 44.19 7.43 -23.77
N ASN A 128 44.12 7.11 -22.47
CA ASN A 128 44.37 8.04 -21.36
C ASN A 128 43.76 7.44 -20.08
N GLU A 129 44.46 6.45 -19.54
CA GLU A 129 44.34 6.14 -18.12
C GLU A 129 44.94 7.32 -17.34
N GLN A 130 44.11 8.15 -16.72
CA GLN A 130 44.34 8.74 -15.40
C GLN A 130 43.23 9.74 -15.03
N SER A 131 42.88 9.69 -13.74
CA SER A 131 41.96 10.58 -13.01
C SER A 131 40.49 10.18 -13.00
N VAL A 132 40.20 9.28 -12.04
CA VAL A 132 38.90 9.10 -11.39
C VAL A 132 38.46 10.44 -10.79
N ASN A 133 37.37 11.03 -11.30
CA ASN A 133 36.59 12.04 -10.57
C ASN A 133 35.10 11.70 -10.67
N HIS A 134 34.52 11.42 -9.50
CA HIS A 134 33.10 11.23 -9.28
C HIS A 134 32.31 12.50 -9.64
N THR A 135 31.64 12.52 -10.79
CA THR A 135 30.39 13.29 -10.99
C THR A 135 29.61 12.66 -12.13
N SER A 136 28.98 11.51 -11.88
CA SER A 136 28.00 10.96 -12.80
C SER A 136 26.70 11.77 -12.68
N THR A 137 26.64 12.90 -13.37
CA THR A 137 25.36 13.46 -13.81
C THR A 137 24.60 12.34 -14.53
N PRO A 138 23.34 12.02 -14.20
CA PRO A 138 22.60 11.05 -14.99
C PRO A 138 22.57 11.59 -16.40
N ALA A 139 23.22 10.88 -17.33
CA ALA A 139 23.20 11.23 -18.72
C ALA A 139 21.73 11.24 -19.13
N PHE A 140 21.20 12.44 -19.42
CA PHE A 140 20.00 12.54 -20.23
C PHE A 140 20.38 11.89 -21.56
N SER A 141 20.01 10.62 -21.71
CA SER A 141 20.09 9.92 -22.98
C SER A 141 19.49 10.81 -24.06
N ALA A 142 20.14 10.79 -25.23
CA ALA A 142 19.91 11.70 -26.36
C ALA A 142 18.45 12.19 -26.47
N PRO A 143 18.21 13.48 -26.76
CA PRO A 143 16.88 14.06 -26.73
C PRO A 143 15.90 13.17 -27.50
N LEU A 144 14.90 12.63 -26.78
CA LEU A 144 13.86 11.79 -27.36
C LEU A 144 13.37 12.48 -28.64
N ARG A 145 13.64 11.84 -29.78
CA ARG A 145 13.18 12.30 -31.10
C ARG A 145 11.67 12.04 -31.18
N PHE A 146 10.88 12.90 -30.55
CA PHE A 146 9.47 13.05 -30.89
C PHE A 146 9.40 13.50 -32.34
N ASN A 147 8.66 12.80 -33.18
CA ASN A 147 8.50 13.26 -34.55
C ASN A 147 7.32 14.23 -34.65
N THR A 148 6.10 13.95 -34.14
CA THR A 148 4.99 14.83 -34.55
C THR A 148 3.74 14.95 -33.67
N LEU A 149 3.17 13.92 -33.02
CA LEU A 149 1.74 14.03 -32.59
C LEU A 149 1.31 13.07 -31.44
N LEU A 150 0.68 13.62 -30.39
CA LEU A 150 -0.10 12.87 -29.39
C LEU A 150 -1.58 12.99 -29.72
N GLU A 151 -2.29 11.86 -29.86
CA GLU A 151 -3.73 11.85 -30.12
C GLU A 151 -4.50 11.08 -29.04
N ALA A 152 -5.68 11.57 -28.69
CA ALA A 152 -6.71 10.82 -27.98
C ALA A 152 -7.95 10.77 -28.86
N ARG A 153 -8.52 9.58 -29.03
CA ARG A 153 -9.73 9.35 -29.83
C ARG A 153 -10.79 8.71 -28.95
N GLY A 154 -11.90 9.41 -28.76
CA GLY A 154 -13.06 8.94 -28.00
C GLY A 154 -12.78 8.60 -26.53
N LEU A 155 -11.73 9.18 -25.92
CA LEU A 155 -11.28 8.79 -24.59
C LEU A 155 -12.33 9.16 -23.53
N ARG A 156 -12.72 8.19 -22.70
CA ARG A 156 -13.76 8.36 -21.66
C ARG A 156 -13.29 7.78 -20.32
N TYR A 157 -13.74 8.42 -19.23
CA TYR A 157 -13.55 7.90 -17.88
C TYR A 157 -14.69 8.33 -16.95
N HIS A 158 -15.21 7.41 -16.14
CA HIS A 158 -16.23 7.64 -15.13
C HIS A 158 -15.75 7.24 -13.74
N TYR A 159 -16.01 8.09 -12.75
CA TYR A 159 -15.72 7.78 -11.36
C TYR A 159 -16.74 6.76 -10.82
N PRO A 160 -16.30 5.57 -10.34
CA PRO A 160 -17.21 4.51 -9.89
C PRO A 160 -18.17 4.96 -8.78
N ALA A 161 -17.70 5.82 -7.87
CA ALA A 161 -18.47 6.27 -6.72
C ALA A 161 -19.56 7.30 -7.02
N SER A 162 -19.46 8.01 -8.16
CA SER A 162 -20.37 9.13 -8.45
C SER A 162 -21.08 9.01 -9.80
N GLY A 163 -20.65 8.09 -10.67
CA GLY A 163 -21.12 7.98 -12.06
C GLY A 163 -20.74 9.18 -12.95
N ARG A 164 -20.17 10.26 -12.37
CA ARG A 164 -19.71 11.42 -13.12
C ARG A 164 -18.40 11.09 -13.81
N GLY A 165 -18.25 11.57 -15.04
CA GLY A 165 -17.09 11.26 -15.86
C GLY A 165 -16.69 12.40 -16.77
N VAL A 166 -15.67 12.13 -17.58
CA VAL A 166 -15.21 12.99 -18.66
C VAL A 166 -15.21 12.20 -19.96
N GLY A 167 -15.61 12.86 -21.05
CA GLY A 167 -15.48 12.34 -22.41
C GLY A 167 -16.78 12.43 -23.22
N PRO A 168 -16.73 12.07 -24.51
CA PRO A 168 -15.53 11.65 -25.25
C PRO A 168 -14.50 12.79 -25.37
N ILE A 169 -13.21 12.45 -25.31
CA ILE A 169 -12.11 13.39 -25.55
C ILE A 169 -11.48 13.00 -26.88
N ASP A 170 -11.63 13.90 -27.85
CA ASP A 170 -10.97 13.86 -29.14
C ASP A 170 -10.00 15.05 -29.18
N LEU A 171 -8.70 14.76 -29.13
CA LEU A 171 -7.65 15.78 -29.02
C LEU A 171 -6.40 15.34 -29.75
N ALA A 172 -5.79 16.25 -30.51
CA ALA A 172 -4.49 16.04 -31.14
C ALA A 172 -3.54 17.16 -30.72
N ILE A 173 -2.39 16.81 -30.15
CA ILE A 173 -1.36 17.75 -29.66
C ILE A 173 -0.11 17.53 -30.51
N ALA A 174 0.19 18.51 -31.36
CA ALA A 174 1.37 18.48 -32.20
C ALA A 174 2.65 18.77 -31.39
N ARG A 175 3.78 18.22 -31.83
CA ARG A 175 5.10 18.50 -31.27
C ARG A 175 5.38 20.01 -31.28
N GLY A 176 5.90 20.52 -30.17
CA GLY A 176 6.26 21.94 -30.03
C GLY A 176 5.07 22.89 -29.90
N SER A 177 3.84 22.38 -29.83
CA SER A 177 2.65 23.20 -29.59
C SER A 177 2.46 23.50 -28.10
N PHE A 178 1.84 24.65 -27.81
CA PHE A 178 1.37 25.01 -26.49
C PHE A 178 -0.16 24.98 -26.45
N THR A 179 -0.71 23.97 -25.79
CA THR A 179 -2.16 23.72 -25.75
C THR A 179 -2.73 24.04 -24.38
N VAL A 180 -3.75 24.90 -24.33
CA VAL A 180 -4.42 25.29 -23.09
C VAL A 180 -5.82 24.68 -23.02
N ILE A 181 -6.11 23.96 -21.94
CA ILE A 181 -7.45 23.42 -21.66
C ILE A 181 -8.17 24.34 -20.69
N THR A 182 -9.20 25.05 -21.15
CA THR A 182 -10.01 25.99 -20.35
C THR A 182 -11.42 25.46 -20.10
N GLY A 183 -12.19 26.15 -19.26
CA GLY A 183 -13.59 25.81 -18.94
C GLY A 183 -13.95 26.06 -17.49
N ARG A 184 -15.25 25.96 -17.16
CA ARG A 184 -15.78 26.19 -15.81
C ARG A 184 -15.14 25.29 -14.74
N VAL A 185 -15.16 25.74 -13.49
CA VAL A 185 -14.83 24.87 -12.34
C VAL A 185 -15.78 23.67 -12.35
N GLY A 186 -15.22 22.46 -12.17
CA GLY A 186 -15.99 21.22 -12.28
C GLY A 186 -16.21 20.68 -13.69
N ALA A 187 -15.74 21.36 -14.76
CA ALA A 187 -15.85 20.86 -16.14
C ALA A 187 -14.98 19.62 -16.46
N GLY A 188 -14.28 19.06 -15.48
CA GLY A 188 -13.48 17.84 -15.63
C GLY A 188 -12.09 18.03 -16.24
N LYS A 189 -11.56 19.25 -16.35
CA LYS A 189 -10.23 19.54 -16.95
C LYS A 189 -9.11 18.67 -16.37
N THR A 190 -8.98 18.66 -15.03
CA THR A 190 -7.97 17.85 -14.34
C THR A 190 -8.19 16.35 -14.57
N THR A 191 -9.44 15.91 -14.62
CA THR A 191 -9.78 14.51 -14.89
C THR A 191 -9.45 14.12 -16.33
N ARG A 192 -9.71 14.99 -17.32
CA ARG A 192 -9.31 14.78 -18.73
C ARG A 192 -7.80 14.67 -18.88
N LEU A 193 -7.07 15.58 -18.25
CA LEU A 193 -5.60 15.56 -18.28
C LEU A 193 -5.05 14.28 -17.63
N ARG A 194 -5.60 13.87 -16.49
CA ARG A 194 -5.19 12.63 -15.82
C ARG A 194 -5.52 11.38 -16.62
N ALA A 195 -6.67 11.34 -17.31
CA ALA A 195 -7.01 10.23 -18.19
C ALA A 195 -6.04 10.16 -19.40
N LEU A 196 -5.71 11.30 -20.02
CA LEU A 196 -4.74 11.37 -21.11
C LEU A 196 -3.33 10.90 -20.70
N LEU A 197 -2.93 11.21 -19.46
CA LEU A 197 -1.63 10.82 -18.90
C LEU A 197 -1.61 9.40 -18.31
N GLY A 198 -2.69 8.62 -18.42
CA GLY A 198 -2.76 7.28 -17.82
C GLY A 198 -2.84 7.25 -16.29
N LEU A 199 -3.06 8.41 -15.64
CA LEU A 199 -3.22 8.51 -14.18
C LEU A 199 -4.62 8.10 -13.71
N LEU A 200 -5.55 7.96 -14.64
CA LEU A 200 -6.87 7.34 -14.44
C LEU A 200 -7.07 6.28 -15.52
N PRO A 201 -7.63 5.11 -15.20
CA PRO A 201 -7.91 4.10 -16.21
C PRO A 201 -8.93 4.64 -17.23
N ALA A 202 -8.76 4.34 -18.50
CA ALA A 202 -9.74 4.70 -19.52
C ALA A 202 -10.85 3.64 -19.58
N ASP A 203 -12.10 4.07 -19.61
CA ASP A 203 -13.24 3.15 -19.81
C ASP A 203 -13.41 2.80 -21.30
N ALA A 204 -13.05 3.74 -22.19
CA ALA A 204 -13.15 3.60 -23.63
C ALA A 204 -12.23 4.60 -24.34
N GLY A 205 -12.01 4.37 -25.64
CA GLY A 205 -11.18 5.19 -26.51
C GLY A 205 -9.73 4.71 -26.57
N THR A 206 -8.94 5.36 -27.41
CA THR A 206 -7.53 5.03 -27.63
C THR A 206 -6.64 6.26 -27.54
N ILE A 207 -5.42 6.07 -27.04
CA ILE A 207 -4.36 7.08 -27.07
C ILE A 207 -3.34 6.61 -28.10
N LEU A 208 -2.94 7.51 -29.00
CA LEU A 208 -1.94 7.24 -30.03
C LEU A 208 -0.76 8.17 -29.84
N TRP A 209 0.44 7.63 -30.02
CA TRP A 209 1.70 8.34 -29.99
C TRP A 209 2.40 8.18 -31.32
N ASP A 210 2.56 9.27 -32.06
CA ASP A 210 3.08 9.27 -33.43
C ASP A 210 2.36 8.22 -34.32
N GLY A 211 1.04 8.08 -34.12
CA GLY A 211 0.18 7.13 -34.84
C GLY A 211 0.14 5.70 -34.28
N ALA A 212 1.01 5.35 -33.32
CA ALA A 212 1.02 4.03 -32.69
C ALA A 212 0.12 3.99 -31.43
N PRO A 213 -0.72 2.96 -31.24
CA PRO A 213 -1.58 2.87 -30.06
C PRO A 213 -0.75 2.64 -28.78
N VAL A 214 -1.06 3.39 -27.73
CA VAL A 214 -0.49 3.25 -26.39
C VAL A 214 -1.44 2.40 -25.54
N THR A 215 -1.08 1.14 -25.33
CA THR A 215 -1.91 0.15 -24.60
C THR A 215 -1.84 0.32 -23.09
N ASP A 216 -0.69 0.75 -22.57
CA ASP A 216 -0.48 1.03 -21.15
C ASP A 216 0.05 2.46 -20.95
N PRO A 217 -0.86 3.46 -20.95
CA PRO A 217 -0.47 4.86 -20.80
C PRO A 217 0.20 5.15 -19.45
N ALA A 218 -0.12 4.42 -18.39
CA ALA A 218 0.43 4.66 -17.05
C ALA A 218 1.95 4.39 -17.01
N ASN A 219 2.41 3.36 -17.70
CA ASN A 219 3.84 3.05 -17.81
C ASN A 219 4.52 3.72 -19.01
N PHE A 220 3.77 4.11 -20.05
CA PHE A 220 4.33 4.78 -21.22
C PHE A 220 4.57 6.28 -20.98
N MET A 221 3.63 6.97 -20.32
CA MET A 221 3.63 8.42 -20.06
C MET A 221 4.43 8.80 -18.81
N VAL A 222 5.63 8.23 -18.67
CA VAL A 222 6.58 8.51 -17.59
C VAL A 222 7.79 9.27 -18.13
N PRO A 223 8.62 9.91 -17.28
CA PRO A 223 9.90 10.45 -17.70
C PRO A 223 10.75 9.38 -18.41
N PRO A 224 11.45 9.71 -19.52
CA PRO A 224 11.66 11.06 -20.05
C PRO A 224 10.59 11.55 -21.05
N ARG A 225 9.51 10.80 -21.31
CA ARG A 225 8.49 11.16 -22.32
C ARG A 225 7.52 12.24 -21.84
N CYS A 226 7.07 12.13 -20.60
CA CYS A 226 6.08 13.04 -20.02
C CYS A 226 6.50 13.48 -18.62
N ALA A 227 6.27 14.76 -18.32
CA ALA A 227 6.36 15.32 -16.98
C ALA A 227 5.00 15.93 -16.61
N TYR A 228 4.57 15.70 -15.38
CA TYR A 228 3.30 16.20 -14.88
C TYR A 228 3.51 16.99 -13.58
N THR A 229 3.12 18.25 -13.60
CA THR A 229 3.09 19.10 -12.42
C THR A 229 1.65 19.20 -11.91
N ALA A 230 1.39 18.59 -10.76
CA ALA A 230 0.08 18.68 -10.13
C ALA A 230 -0.15 20.10 -9.57
N GLN A 231 -1.42 20.52 -9.52
CA GLN A 231 -1.81 21.81 -8.94
C GLN A 231 -1.35 21.98 -7.48
N ALA A 232 -1.29 20.89 -6.72
CA ALA A 232 -0.71 20.84 -5.39
C ALA A 232 0.46 19.84 -5.42
N PRO A 233 1.72 20.31 -5.52
CA PRO A 233 2.87 19.43 -5.48
C PRO A 233 2.98 18.77 -4.11
N ARG A 234 3.25 17.47 -4.10
CA ARG A 234 3.62 16.75 -2.88
C ARG A 234 5.13 16.76 -2.78
N LEU A 235 5.65 17.43 -1.77
CA LEU A 235 7.06 17.40 -1.44
C LEU A 235 7.33 16.23 -0.50
N PHE A 236 8.46 15.56 -0.71
CA PHE A 236 8.97 14.60 0.25
C PHE A 236 9.63 15.37 1.40
N SER A 237 9.63 14.78 2.60
CA SER A 237 10.28 15.33 3.79
C SER A 237 11.80 15.18 3.76
N ALA A 238 12.44 15.54 2.66
CA ALA A 238 13.89 15.48 2.46
C ALA A 238 14.43 16.87 2.10
N SER A 239 15.67 17.15 2.47
CA SER A 239 16.35 18.38 2.04
C SER A 239 16.65 18.31 0.55
N LEU A 240 16.47 19.43 -0.15
CA LEU A 240 17.00 19.55 -1.51
C LEU A 240 18.52 19.45 -1.43
N PRO A 241 19.17 18.65 -2.29
CA PRO A 241 20.61 18.69 -2.40
C PRO A 241 21.02 20.12 -2.77
N ALA A 242 21.86 20.74 -1.94
CA ALA A 242 22.52 21.98 -2.29
C ALA A 242 23.38 21.69 -3.52
N HIS A 243 22.99 22.24 -4.67
CA HIS A 243 23.90 22.31 -5.80
C HIS A 243 25.03 23.29 -5.44
N PRO A 244 26.31 22.90 -5.53
CA PRO A 244 27.43 23.84 -5.44
C PRO A 244 27.43 24.82 -6.62
#